data_AF-A0A3C1ICS8-F1
#
_entry.id   AF-A0A3C1ICS8-F1
#
_cell.length_a   1.000
_cell.length_b   1.000
_cell.length_c   1.000
_cell.angle_alpha   90.00
_cell.angle_beta   90.00
_cell.angle_gamma   90.00
#
_symmetry.space_group_name_H-M   'P 1'
#
loop_
_entity.id
_entity.type
_entity.pdbx_description
1 polymer ?
#
loop_
_entity_poly.entity_id
_entity_poly.type
_entity_poly.pdbx_seq_one_letter_code
_entity_poly.pdbx_strand_id
1 'polypeptide(L)'
;EYKYSKALRAAAANGLHWTPEALDLFLKKPKAFLPKTKMSFRGLKKPADRTDVIAYLATFSTVETAAKPGAGFEISADILSIAGDIEYGEYLSSECTTCHQMNGASDAIPNITGWPADDFVTAMHAYREKYRSHPVMQMISGRLSNDEIAALAAYYSSLKK
;
A
#
# COMPACT_ATOMS: atom_id res chain seq x y z
N GLU A 1 -12.10 -12.61 19.16
CA GLU A 1 -11.00 -12.63 18.16
C GLU A 1 -11.09 -13.92 17.33
N TYR A 2 -10.91 -13.87 16.00
CA TYR A 2 -11.01 -15.05 15.13
C TYR A 2 -9.63 -15.69 14.89
N LYS A 3 -9.51 -17.02 15.06
CA LYS A 3 -8.22 -17.74 14.93
C LYS A 3 -7.92 -18.18 13.49
N TYR A 4 -7.28 -17.29 12.73
CA TYR A 4 -6.80 -17.58 11.37
C TYR A 4 -5.93 -18.84 11.26
N SER A 5 -5.83 -19.40 10.04
CA SER A 5 -5.00 -20.57 9.77
C SER A 5 -3.50 -20.24 9.82
N LYS A 6 -2.66 -21.22 10.17
CA LYS A 6 -1.20 -21.05 10.14
C LYS A 6 -0.71 -20.67 8.73
N ALA A 7 -1.29 -21.29 7.69
CA ALA A 7 -0.96 -20.99 6.30
C ALA A 7 -1.25 -19.54 5.92
N LEU A 8 -2.42 -19.01 6.32
CA LEU A 8 -2.80 -17.63 6.04
C LEU A 8 -1.88 -16.64 6.76
N ARG A 9 -1.54 -16.89 8.02
CA ARG A 9 -0.61 -16.05 8.78
C ARG A 9 0.80 -16.04 8.16
N ALA A 10 1.29 -17.21 7.74
CA ALA A 10 2.59 -17.32 7.07
C ALA A 10 2.58 -16.59 5.71
N ALA A 11 1.51 -16.70 4.94
CA ALA A 11 1.37 -15.99 3.68
C ALA A 11 1.40 -14.47 3.88
N ALA A 12 0.69 -13.94 4.89
CA ALA A 12 0.75 -12.53 5.23
C ALA A 12 2.17 -12.08 5.63
N ALA A 13 2.87 -12.86 6.45
CA ALA A 13 4.27 -12.58 6.83
C ALA A 13 5.23 -12.61 5.64
N ASN A 14 4.91 -13.39 4.60
CA ASN A 14 5.70 -13.50 3.37
C ASN A 14 5.22 -12.53 2.26
N GLY A 15 4.46 -11.48 2.61
CA GLY A 15 4.08 -10.43 1.66
C GLY A 15 2.85 -10.75 0.80
N LEU A 16 1.94 -11.62 1.24
CA LEU A 16 0.65 -11.75 0.57
C LEU A 16 -0.16 -10.45 0.75
N HIS A 17 -0.31 -9.72 -0.34
CA HIS A 17 -1.22 -8.57 -0.45
C HIS A 17 -2.50 -8.95 -1.20
N TRP A 18 -3.65 -8.45 -0.73
CA TRP A 18 -4.95 -8.73 -1.35
C TRP A 18 -5.22 -7.80 -2.53
N THR A 19 -4.56 -8.08 -3.66
CA THR A 19 -4.88 -7.43 -4.94
C THR A 19 -6.16 -8.02 -5.55
N PRO A 20 -6.82 -7.35 -6.51
CA PRO A 20 -7.96 -7.91 -7.24
C PRO A 20 -7.65 -9.29 -7.86
N GLU A 21 -6.44 -9.50 -8.37
CA GLU A 21 -6.01 -10.77 -8.96
C GLU A 21 -5.83 -11.86 -7.91
N ALA A 22 -5.20 -11.53 -6.78
CA ALA A 22 -5.05 -12.45 -5.66
C ALA A 22 -6.42 -12.83 -5.07
N LEU A 23 -7.33 -11.87 -4.96
CA LEU A 23 -8.71 -12.09 -4.54
C LEU A 23 -9.48 -12.95 -5.55
N ASP A 24 -9.34 -12.74 -6.86
CA ASP A 24 -9.99 -13.58 -7.88
C ASP A 24 -9.55 -15.04 -7.74
N LEU A 25 -8.24 -15.30 -7.63
CA LEU A 25 -7.70 -16.65 -7.47
C LEU A 25 -8.16 -17.30 -6.16
N PHE A 26 -8.15 -16.54 -5.06
CA PHE A 26 -8.62 -17.03 -3.77
C PHE A 26 -10.12 -17.32 -3.78
N LEU A 27 -10.94 -16.40 -4.28
CA LEU A 27 -12.40 -16.56 -4.41
C LEU A 27 -12.75 -17.68 -5.37
N LYS A 28 -11.93 -17.98 -6.38
CA LYS A 28 -12.15 -19.11 -7.28
C LYS A 28 -11.98 -20.46 -6.57
N LYS A 29 -10.91 -20.63 -5.78
CA LYS A 29 -10.65 -21.88 -5.04
C LYS A 29 -9.68 -21.67 -3.86
N PRO A 30 -10.18 -21.35 -2.66
CA PRO A 30 -9.35 -20.96 -1.51
C PRO A 30 -8.28 -21.99 -1.14
N LYS A 31 -8.65 -23.27 -1.13
CA LYS A 31 -7.74 -24.38 -0.76
C LYS A 31 -6.65 -24.65 -1.81
N ALA A 32 -6.87 -24.24 -3.07
CA ALA A 32 -5.85 -24.35 -4.11
C ALA A 32 -4.91 -23.14 -4.08
N PHE A 33 -5.44 -21.94 -3.85
CA PHE A 33 -4.63 -20.72 -3.71
C PHE A 33 -3.75 -20.75 -2.44
N LEU A 34 -4.33 -21.14 -1.29
CA LEU A 34 -3.62 -21.28 -0.02
C LEU A 34 -3.85 -22.67 0.57
N PRO A 35 -2.96 -23.64 0.27
CA PRO A 35 -3.00 -24.96 0.88
C PRO A 35 -2.99 -24.86 2.41
N LYS A 36 -3.80 -25.70 3.07
CA LYS A 36 -3.99 -25.72 4.54
C LYS A 36 -4.66 -24.47 5.11
N THR A 37 -5.32 -23.66 4.29
CA THR A 37 -6.26 -22.64 4.79
C THR A 37 -7.41 -23.29 5.58
N LYS A 38 -7.86 -22.63 6.64
CA LYS A 38 -9.06 -23.01 7.42
C LYS A 38 -10.36 -22.63 6.72
N MET A 39 -10.28 -21.89 5.61
CA MET A 39 -11.44 -21.45 4.84
C MET A 39 -12.24 -22.65 4.31
N SER A 40 -13.50 -22.77 4.73
CA SER A 40 -14.44 -23.80 4.27
C SER A 40 -15.16 -23.44 2.96
N PHE A 41 -15.03 -22.18 2.53
CA PHE A 41 -15.60 -21.67 1.30
C PHE A 41 -15.13 -22.47 0.08
N ARG A 42 -16.08 -22.95 -0.72
CA ARG A 42 -15.82 -23.78 -1.91
C ARG A 42 -15.30 -22.99 -3.11
N GLY A 43 -15.51 -21.68 -3.11
CA GLY A 43 -15.19 -20.77 -4.21
C GLY A 43 -16.35 -20.47 -5.15
N LEU A 44 -16.23 -19.38 -5.89
CA LEU A 44 -17.17 -18.89 -6.91
C LEU A 44 -16.66 -19.30 -8.30
N LYS A 45 -17.45 -20.13 -8.99
CA LYS A 45 -17.07 -20.65 -10.31
C LYS A 45 -17.18 -19.60 -11.41
N LYS A 46 -18.24 -18.79 -11.37
CA LYS A 46 -18.51 -17.77 -12.39
C LYS A 46 -17.54 -16.60 -12.21
N PRO A 47 -16.86 -16.16 -13.28
CA PRO A 47 -16.01 -14.97 -13.23
C PRO A 47 -16.78 -13.71 -12.82
N ALA A 48 -17.99 -13.50 -13.36
CA ALA A 48 -18.83 -12.36 -13.04
C ALA A 48 -19.08 -12.23 -11.52
N ASP A 49 -19.52 -13.31 -10.86
CA ASP A 49 -19.75 -13.31 -9.41
C ASP A 49 -18.48 -12.94 -8.61
N ARG A 50 -17.29 -13.32 -9.09
CA ARG A 50 -16.02 -12.93 -8.44
C ARG A 50 -15.73 -11.46 -8.65
N THR A 51 -15.90 -10.96 -9.87
CA THR A 51 -15.75 -9.53 -10.19
C THR A 51 -16.68 -8.68 -9.33
N ASP A 52 -17.96 -9.06 -9.19
CA ASP A 52 -18.94 -8.34 -8.38
C ASP A 52 -18.56 -8.32 -6.89
N VAL A 53 -18.10 -9.45 -6.35
CA VAL A 53 -17.63 -9.54 -4.96
C VAL A 53 -16.37 -8.71 -4.76
N ILE A 54 -15.42 -8.73 -5.69
CA ILE A 54 -14.20 -7.92 -5.62
C ILE A 54 -14.56 -6.43 -5.66
N ALA A 55 -15.47 -6.02 -6.55
CA ALA A 55 -15.95 -4.65 -6.64
C ALA A 55 -16.67 -4.21 -5.36
N TYR A 56 -17.50 -5.08 -4.78
CA TYR A 56 -18.15 -4.82 -3.50
C TYR A 56 -17.14 -4.72 -2.35
N LEU A 57 -16.16 -5.62 -2.25
CA LEU A 57 -15.13 -5.56 -1.21
C LEU A 57 -14.30 -4.26 -1.33
N ALA A 58 -14.03 -3.82 -2.55
CA ALA A 58 -13.34 -2.56 -2.82
C ALA A 58 -14.10 -1.33 -2.33
N THR A 59 -15.42 -1.39 -2.09
CA THR A 59 -16.17 -0.26 -1.49
C THR A 59 -15.91 -0.11 0.01
N PHE A 60 -15.41 -1.16 0.68
CA PHE A 60 -15.03 -1.14 2.11
C PHE A 60 -13.54 -0.94 2.31
N SER A 61 -12.75 -1.21 1.29
CA SER A 61 -11.42 -0.65 1.21
C SER A 61 -11.60 0.86 1.08
N THR A 62 -11.28 1.61 2.15
CA THR A 62 -10.86 3.00 1.93
C THR A 62 -9.77 2.94 0.86
N VAL A 63 -9.66 3.98 0.03
CA VAL A 63 -8.83 4.10 -1.19
C VAL A 63 -7.30 3.96 -0.93
N GLU A 64 -6.94 3.37 0.22
CA GLU A 64 -5.67 3.38 0.91
C GLU A 64 -5.00 2.00 1.00
N THR A 65 -5.73 0.87 0.91
CA THR A 65 -5.15 -0.46 1.25
C THR A 65 -5.27 -1.58 0.21
N ALA A 66 -6.02 -1.39 -0.89
CA ALA A 66 -6.17 -2.43 -1.93
C ALA A 66 -5.46 -2.10 -3.26
N ALA A 67 -4.97 -0.88 -3.42
CA ALA A 67 -4.21 -0.51 -4.60
C ALA A 67 -2.72 -0.69 -4.30
N LYS A 68 -2.03 -1.48 -5.12
CA LYS A 68 -0.65 -1.15 -5.46
C LYS A 68 -0.57 0.36 -5.70
N PRO A 69 0.47 1.08 -5.26
CA PRO A 69 0.83 2.29 -5.97
C PRO A 69 0.95 1.91 -7.46
N GLY A 70 0.02 2.38 -8.30
CA GLY A 70 0.09 2.18 -9.75
C GLY A 70 -0.77 1.10 -10.42
N ALA A 71 -1.94 0.72 -9.90
CA ALA A 71 -2.97 0.13 -10.78
C ALA A 71 -3.63 1.22 -11.66
N GLY A 72 -2.85 1.79 -12.60
CA GLY A 72 -3.26 2.84 -13.53
C GLY A 72 -2.53 4.19 -13.38
N PHE A 73 -1.56 4.28 -12.46
CA PHE A 73 -0.72 5.46 -12.27
C PHE A 73 0.76 5.07 -12.30
N GLU A 74 1.44 5.39 -13.39
CA GLU A 74 2.86 5.10 -13.55
C GLU A 74 3.65 6.40 -13.51
N ILE A 75 4.77 6.37 -12.80
CA ILE A 75 5.72 7.48 -12.73
C ILE A 75 6.89 7.17 -13.67
N SER A 76 7.40 8.20 -14.35
CA SER A 76 8.55 8.07 -15.23
C SER A 76 9.75 7.48 -14.49
N ALA A 77 10.48 6.57 -15.14
CA ALA A 77 11.68 5.95 -14.58
C ALA A 77 12.71 6.99 -14.10
N ASP A 78 12.81 8.14 -14.77
CA ASP A 78 13.70 9.24 -14.38
C ASP A 78 13.41 9.73 -12.96
N ILE A 79 12.13 9.93 -12.63
CA ILE A 79 11.68 10.35 -11.29
C ILE A 79 11.96 9.26 -10.24
N LEU A 80 11.71 7.99 -10.56
CA LEU A 80 11.99 6.87 -9.64
C LEU A 80 13.51 6.70 -9.39
N SER A 81 14.34 7.11 -10.34
CA SER A 81 15.80 7.01 -10.25
C SER A 81 16.48 8.18 -9.54
N ILE A 82 15.74 9.21 -9.11
CA ILE A 82 16.30 10.34 -8.36
C ILE A 82 16.91 9.83 -7.06
N ALA A 83 18.21 10.04 -6.89
CA ALA A 83 18.90 9.71 -5.65
C ALA A 83 18.50 10.69 -4.54
N GLY A 84 17.76 10.21 -3.54
CA GLY A 84 17.36 11.01 -2.39
C GLY A 84 18.51 11.26 -1.41
N ASP A 85 18.65 12.50 -0.96
CA ASP A 85 19.51 12.87 0.16
C ASP A 85 18.81 12.51 1.49
N ILE A 86 19.39 11.58 2.24
CA ILE A 86 18.81 11.08 3.50
C ILE A 86 18.80 12.16 4.58
N GLU A 87 19.84 12.99 4.69
CA GLU A 87 19.91 14.05 5.69
C GLU A 87 18.88 15.14 5.40
N TYR A 88 18.69 15.47 4.12
CA TYR A 88 17.64 16.39 3.71
C TYR A 88 16.24 15.81 3.94
N GLY A 89 16.06 14.52 3.66
CA GLY A 89 14.82 13.79 3.94
C GLY A 89 14.48 13.79 5.43
N GLU A 90 15.48 13.58 6.30
CA GLU A 90 15.30 13.67 7.76
C GLU A 90 14.84 15.05 8.19
N TYR A 91 15.45 16.11 7.65
CA TYR A 91 15.05 17.49 7.94
C TYR A 91 13.59 17.77 7.57
N LEU A 92 13.18 17.38 6.36
CA LEU A 92 11.80 17.54 5.87
C LEU A 92 10.78 16.68 6.64
N SER A 93 11.23 15.53 7.19
CA SER A 93 10.36 14.58 7.89
C SER A 93 9.67 15.15 9.14
N SER A 94 10.21 16.24 9.70
CA SER A 94 9.67 16.93 10.88
C SER A 94 8.20 17.35 10.70
N GLU A 95 7.79 17.73 9.49
CA GLU A 95 6.41 18.09 9.20
C GLU A 95 5.49 16.86 9.07
N CYS A 96 6.05 15.73 8.62
CA CYS A 96 5.31 14.49 8.40
C CYS A 96 4.96 13.80 9.72
N THR A 97 5.86 13.86 10.72
CA THR A 97 5.68 13.20 12.03
C THR A 97 4.63 13.84 12.92
N THR A 98 4.14 15.04 12.56
CA THR A 98 2.98 15.65 13.20
C THR A 98 1.73 14.77 13.07
N CYS A 99 1.63 14.01 11.97
CA CYS A 99 0.51 13.12 11.68
C CYS A 99 0.95 11.66 11.59
N HIS A 100 1.99 11.37 10.81
CA HIS A 100 2.51 10.02 10.60
C HIS A 100 3.48 9.63 11.72
N GLN A 101 2.94 8.98 12.74
CA GLN A 101 3.69 8.59 13.93
C GLN A 101 4.80 7.58 13.59
N MET A 102 5.97 7.73 14.20
CA MET A 102 7.13 6.84 13.99
C MET A 102 7.09 5.56 14.84
N ASN A 103 6.12 5.44 15.74
CA ASN A 103 6.00 4.33 16.69
C ASN A 103 5.48 3.02 16.06
N GLY A 104 5.31 2.98 14.73
CA GLY A 104 4.82 1.80 14.01
C GLY A 104 3.30 1.62 14.04
N ALA A 105 2.56 2.44 14.80
CA ALA A 105 1.11 2.37 14.87
C ALA A 105 0.49 2.78 13.52
N SER A 106 -0.52 2.03 13.08
CA SER A 106 -1.23 2.27 11.82
C SER A 106 -2.74 2.26 12.08
N ASP A 107 -3.19 3.23 12.88
CA ASP A 107 -4.61 3.43 13.18
C ASP A 107 -5.25 4.29 12.07
N ALA A 108 -5.82 5.45 12.40
CA ALA A 108 -6.45 6.35 11.41
C ALA A 108 -5.45 6.98 10.43
N ILE A 109 -4.17 7.06 10.80
CA ILE A 109 -3.08 7.59 9.97
C ILE A 109 -2.06 6.47 9.78
N PRO A 110 -1.67 6.13 8.54
CA PRO A 110 -0.79 5.00 8.29
C PRO A 110 0.64 5.29 8.72
N ASN A 111 1.35 4.26 9.20
CA ASN A 111 2.78 4.32 9.37
C ASN A 111 3.49 4.32 8.01
N ILE A 112 4.48 5.21 7.86
CA ILE A 112 5.33 5.37 6.67
C ILE A 112 6.78 4.95 6.90
N THR A 113 7.16 4.55 8.13
CA THR A 113 8.52 4.08 8.43
C THR A 113 8.80 2.73 7.75
N GLY A 114 10.00 2.61 7.18
CA GLY A 114 10.46 1.42 6.46
C GLY A 114 9.68 1.10 5.19
N TRP A 115 8.96 2.07 4.61
CA TRP A 115 8.35 1.89 3.29
C TRP A 115 9.45 1.80 2.22
N PRO A 116 9.32 0.90 1.22
CA PRO A 116 10.20 0.93 0.06
C PRO A 116 10.18 2.31 -0.60
N ALA A 117 11.35 2.80 -1.03
CA ALA A 117 11.47 4.14 -1.60
C ALA A 117 10.54 4.34 -2.81
N ASP A 118 10.53 3.37 -3.73
CA ASP A 118 9.68 3.40 -4.94
C ASP A 118 8.18 3.50 -4.61
N ASP A 119 7.73 2.79 -3.57
CA ASP A 119 6.33 2.82 -3.12
C ASP A 119 5.98 4.20 -2.54
N PHE A 120 6.90 4.79 -1.76
CA PHE A 120 6.72 6.14 -1.21
C PHE A 120 6.65 7.20 -2.31
N VAL A 121 7.63 7.20 -3.23
CA VAL A 121 7.68 8.14 -4.36
C VAL A 121 6.38 8.02 -5.17
N THR A 122 5.99 6.81 -5.54
CA THR A 122 4.79 6.59 -6.33
C THR A 122 3.53 7.05 -5.59
N ALA A 123 3.40 6.79 -4.29
CA ALA A 123 2.26 7.24 -3.50
C ALA A 123 2.17 8.77 -3.40
N MET A 124 3.29 9.45 -3.15
CA MET A 124 3.33 10.91 -3.05
C MET A 124 2.96 11.58 -4.35
N HIS A 125 3.45 11.07 -5.47
CA HIS A 125 3.05 11.58 -6.78
C HIS A 125 1.58 11.26 -7.11
N ALA A 126 1.08 10.09 -6.72
CA ALA A 126 -0.33 9.74 -6.94
C ALA A 126 -1.28 10.70 -6.19
N TYR A 127 -0.90 11.12 -4.98
CA TYR A 127 -1.60 12.19 -4.28
C TYR A 127 -1.46 13.54 -4.99
N ARG A 128 -0.23 13.93 -5.36
CA ARG A 128 0.04 15.22 -6.02
C ARG A 128 -0.77 15.40 -7.30
N GLU A 129 -0.85 14.34 -8.09
CA GLU A 129 -1.55 14.30 -9.39
C GLU A 129 -3.02 13.90 -9.25
N LYS A 130 -3.51 13.76 -8.00
CA LYS A 130 -4.90 13.48 -7.64
C LYS A 130 -5.45 12.14 -8.15
N TYR A 131 -4.57 11.24 -8.61
CA TYR A 131 -4.91 9.83 -8.84
C TYR A 131 -5.32 9.13 -7.55
N ARG A 132 -4.78 9.57 -6.40
CA ARG A 132 -5.21 9.16 -5.07
C ARG A 132 -5.95 10.29 -4.37
N SER A 133 -7.18 10.00 -3.92
CA SER A 133 -8.04 10.98 -3.26
C SER A 133 -7.81 11.00 -1.75
N HIS A 134 -7.14 12.03 -1.25
CA HIS A 134 -7.10 12.36 0.18
C HIS A 134 -6.72 13.84 0.37
N PRO A 135 -7.64 14.73 0.76
CA PRO A 135 -7.42 16.19 0.75
C PRO A 135 -6.16 16.65 1.47
N VAL A 136 -5.86 16.07 2.64
CA VAL A 136 -4.65 16.39 3.42
C VAL A 136 -3.38 16.01 2.65
N MET A 137 -3.26 14.76 2.21
CA MET A 137 -2.06 14.30 1.49
C MET A 137 -1.91 14.93 0.12
N GLN A 138 -2.99 15.35 -0.55
CA GLN A 138 -2.93 16.15 -1.77
C GLN A 138 -2.34 17.55 -1.50
N MET A 139 -2.68 18.18 -0.38
CA MET A 139 -2.10 19.45 0.04
C MET A 139 -0.62 19.30 0.42
N ILE A 140 -0.27 18.24 1.16
CA ILE A 140 1.12 17.96 1.56
C ILE A 140 2.00 17.61 0.35
N SER A 141 1.55 16.73 -0.54
CA SER A 141 2.32 16.34 -1.73
C SER A 141 2.39 17.46 -2.78
N GLY A 142 1.37 18.33 -2.85
CA GLY A 142 1.31 19.46 -3.76
C GLY A 142 2.39 20.52 -3.56
N ARG A 143 2.98 20.61 -2.36
CA ARG A 143 4.05 21.57 -2.03
C ARG A 143 5.47 21.00 -2.17
N LEU A 144 5.61 19.71 -2.50
CA LEU A 144 6.90 19.03 -2.59
C LEU A 144 7.34 18.87 -4.05
N SER A 145 8.61 19.19 -4.30
CA SER A 145 9.34 18.88 -5.52
C SER A 145 9.67 17.38 -5.63
N ASN A 146 10.14 16.96 -6.79
CA ASN A 146 10.53 15.56 -6.99
C ASN A 146 11.75 15.18 -6.13
N ASP A 147 12.71 16.10 -5.96
CA ASP A 147 13.92 15.86 -5.15
C ASP A 147 13.57 15.76 -3.67
N GLU A 148 12.64 16.59 -3.17
CA GLU A 148 12.15 16.51 -1.79
C GLU A 148 11.39 15.19 -1.54
N ILE A 149 10.57 14.74 -2.49
CA ILE A 149 9.89 13.44 -2.40
C ILE A 149 10.91 12.29 -2.39
N ALA A 150 11.95 12.35 -3.23
CA ALA A 150 13.01 11.34 -3.27
C ALA A 150 13.83 11.33 -1.96
N ALA A 151 14.16 12.50 -1.41
CA ALA A 151 14.85 12.64 -0.13
C ALA A 151 14.04 12.02 1.03
N LEU A 152 12.76 12.36 1.14
CA LEU A 152 11.84 11.78 2.12
C LEU A 152 11.72 10.25 1.95
N ALA A 153 11.64 9.76 0.71
CA ALA A 153 11.58 8.34 0.40
C ALA A 153 12.84 7.60 0.87
N ALA A 154 14.02 8.15 0.57
CA ALA A 154 15.31 7.60 1.01
C ALA A 154 15.38 7.53 2.54
N TYR A 155 15.03 8.62 3.23
CA TYR A 155 14.99 8.66 4.69
C TYR A 155 14.05 7.60 5.27
N TYR A 156 12.76 7.61 4.91
CA TYR A 156 11.79 6.67 5.49
C TYR A 156 12.09 5.21 5.17
N SER A 157 12.67 4.91 4.01
CA SER A 157 13.09 3.55 3.66
C SER A 157 14.26 3.04 4.50
N SER A 158 15.12 3.94 4.99
CA SER A 158 16.26 3.60 5.87
C SER A 158 15.85 3.28 7.30
N LEU A 159 14.65 3.71 7.72
CA LEU A 159 14.12 3.46 9.06
C LEU A 159 13.64 2.01 9.20
N LYS A 160 13.86 1.44 10.38
CA LYS A 160 13.36 0.09 10.71
C LYS A 160 11.87 0.14 11.07
N LYS A 161 11.11 -0.83 10.56
CA LYS A 161 9.73 -1.11 10.98
C LYS A 161 9.65 -1.66 12.39
#